data_AF-V9W5M8-F1
#
_entry.id   AF-V9W5M8-F1
#
_cell.length_a   1.000
_cell.length_b   1.000
_cell.length_c   1.000
_cell.angle_alpha   90.00
_cell.angle_beta   90.00
_cell.angle_gamma   90.00
#
_symmetry.space_group_name_H-M   'P 1'
#
loop_
_entity.id
_entity.type
_entity.pdbx_description
1 polymer ?
#
loop_
_entity_poly.entity_id
_entity_poly.type
_entity_poly.pdbx_seq_one_letter_code
_entity_poly.pdbx_strand_id
1 'polypeptide(L)'
;MNRDYSSGLRLLETPNMPNWLLLIMKDLIIVWRDKRTLMTPVGQFLSMFMAFLGTLGALRNSELFHSQTVSLSAIIAMEFIFSTFAGNMISRITSIDAEGRMISTLLLYLRSPAVFMKSKLILHSLFVGGVITSVTILLSLMFRIEVTLFLYSLCSSLLITMTHSLSFIVSSAIFPKFNWDHETRIGTSSKAVLLESLFLRVYEFGCMISIAVAAVYLYTNALSPNQYYICILCIIILFSSVWISILLLLYRIPWWKGWKF
;
A
#
# COMPACT_ATOMS: atom_id res chain seq x y z
N MET A 1 0.79 -18.82 22.14
CA MET A 1 1.57 -17.69 22.71
C MET A 1 0.58 -16.59 23.03
N ASN A 2 0.32 -16.29 24.30
CA ASN A 2 -0.56 -15.18 24.67
C ASN A 2 0.24 -13.89 24.45
N ARG A 3 -0.14 -13.06 23.48
CA ARG A 3 0.41 -11.70 23.35
C ARG A 3 0.07 -10.95 24.63
N ASP A 4 1.09 -10.52 25.37
CA ASP A 4 0.93 -9.78 26.62
C ASP A 4 0.52 -8.33 26.31
N TYR A 5 -0.77 -8.17 26.02
CA TYR A 5 -1.42 -6.89 25.72
C TYR A 5 -1.32 -5.88 26.87
N SER A 6 -0.95 -6.32 28.07
CA SER A 6 -0.72 -5.46 29.25
C SER A 6 0.36 -4.40 29.00
N SER A 7 1.41 -4.75 28.25
CA SER A 7 2.49 -3.83 27.90
C SER A 7 2.08 -2.73 26.90
N GLY A 8 1.12 -3.02 26.02
CA GLY A 8 0.55 -2.04 25.08
C GLY A 8 -0.43 -1.08 25.76
N LEU A 9 -1.18 -1.56 26.76
CA LEU A 9 -2.09 -0.73 27.57
C LEU A 9 -1.33 0.26 28.47
N ARG A 10 -0.19 -0.15 29.06
CA ARG A 10 0.68 0.78 29.83
C ARG A 10 1.25 1.93 28.99
N LEU A 11 1.44 1.71 27.69
CA LEU A 11 1.86 2.79 26.78
C LEU A 11 0.75 3.83 26.57
N LEU A 12 -0.53 3.45 26.67
CA LEU A 12 -1.65 4.40 26.56
C LEU A 12 -1.78 5.33 27.78
N GLU A 13 -1.02 5.08 28.85
CA GLU A 13 -0.97 5.90 30.06
C GLU A 13 0.18 6.92 30.04
N THR A 14 1.03 6.93 29.01
CA THR A 14 2.13 7.91 28.94
C THR A 14 1.59 9.33 28.71
N PRO A 15 1.79 10.26 29.65
CA PRO A 15 1.33 11.63 29.45
C PRO A 15 2.10 12.28 28.29
N ASN A 16 1.38 13.05 27.46
CA ASN A 16 1.87 13.89 26.35
C ASN A 16 2.12 13.24 24.98
N MET A 17 1.93 11.93 24.78
CA MET A 17 1.96 11.34 23.43
C MET A 17 0.57 11.26 22.80
N PRO A 18 0.42 11.61 21.50
CA PRO A 18 -0.87 11.51 20.84
C PRO A 18 -1.27 10.04 20.65
N ASN A 19 -2.53 9.71 20.95
CA ASN A 19 -3.05 8.34 20.94
C ASN A 19 -2.75 7.54 19.66
N TRP A 20 -2.76 8.18 18.49
CA TRP A 20 -2.48 7.51 17.22
C TRP A 20 -1.02 7.02 17.13
N LEU A 21 -0.07 7.73 17.76
CA LEU A 21 1.35 7.36 17.79
C LEU A 21 1.58 6.18 18.74
N LEU A 22 0.90 6.18 19.89
CA LEU A 22 0.97 5.08 20.86
C LEU A 22 0.48 3.76 20.25
N LEU A 23 -0.58 3.82 19.44
CA LEU A 23 -1.09 2.68 18.69
C LEU A 23 -0.08 2.19 17.63
N ILE A 24 0.61 3.10 16.93
CA ILE A 24 1.69 2.73 16.00
C ILE A 24 2.82 2.02 16.76
N MET A 25 3.26 2.58 17.90
CA MET A 25 4.33 1.99 18.71
C MET A 25 3.96 0.60 19.21
N LYS A 26 2.71 0.41 19.67
CA LYS A 26 2.18 -0.90 20.03
C LYS A 26 2.31 -1.90 18.88
N ASP A 27 1.89 -1.52 17.68
CA ASP A 27 1.96 -2.40 16.50
C ASP A 27 3.41 -2.71 16.10
N LEU A 28 4.32 -1.74 16.18
CA LEU A 28 5.75 -1.94 15.92
C LEU A 28 6.42 -2.88 16.93
N ILE A 29 6.03 -2.80 18.21
CA ILE A 29 6.53 -3.73 19.23
C ILE A 29 6.04 -5.16 18.95
N ILE A 30 4.79 -5.31 18.52
CA ILE A 30 4.22 -6.61 18.12
C ILE A 30 5.02 -7.19 16.94
N VAL A 31 5.27 -6.37 15.92
CA VAL A 31 6.10 -6.72 14.76
C VAL A 31 7.49 -7.21 15.19
N TRP A 32 8.14 -6.47 16.10
CA TRP A 32 9.49 -6.77 16.55
C TRP A 32 9.56 -8.08 17.37
N ARG A 33 8.53 -8.35 18.18
CA ARG A 33 8.42 -9.58 18.99
C ARG A 33 8.07 -10.81 18.14
N ASP A 34 7.21 -10.64 17.13
CA ASP A 34 6.70 -11.72 16.31
C ASP A 34 7.28 -11.69 14.89
N LYS A 35 8.61 -11.79 14.82
CA LYS A 35 9.38 -11.72 13.56
C LYS A 35 8.91 -12.74 12.51
N ARG A 36 8.40 -13.90 12.95
CA ARG A 36 7.94 -14.98 12.05
C ARG A 36 6.80 -14.53 11.14
N THR A 37 5.96 -13.61 11.63
CA THR A 37 4.80 -13.10 10.89
C THR A 37 5.20 -12.27 9.67
N LEU A 38 6.38 -11.62 9.69
CA LEU A 38 6.93 -10.88 8.55
C LEU A 38 8.01 -11.64 7.77
N MET A 39 8.83 -12.47 8.42
CA MET A 39 10.00 -13.10 7.78
C MET A 39 9.65 -13.97 6.57
N THR A 40 8.57 -14.74 6.66
CA THR A 40 8.12 -15.60 5.54
C THR A 40 7.68 -14.77 4.31
N PRO A 41 6.74 -13.80 4.46
CA PRO A 41 6.37 -12.92 3.36
C PRO A 41 7.54 -12.08 2.82
N VAL A 42 8.46 -11.61 3.68
CA VAL A 42 9.67 -10.88 3.25
C VAL A 42 10.58 -11.76 2.40
N GLY A 43 10.78 -13.02 2.79
CA GLY A 43 11.58 -13.97 2.00
C GLY A 43 10.98 -14.22 0.62
N GLN A 44 9.65 -14.38 0.53
CA GLN A 44 8.94 -14.53 -0.74
C GLN A 44 9.08 -13.27 -1.61
N PHE A 45 8.87 -12.09 -1.01
CA PHE A 45 9.06 -10.80 -1.69
C PHE A 45 10.48 -10.68 -2.25
N LEU A 46 11.51 -10.92 -1.43
CA LEU A 46 12.90 -10.81 -1.86
C LEU A 46 13.22 -11.79 -2.98
N SER A 47 12.72 -13.03 -2.91
CA SER A 47 12.93 -14.01 -3.98
C SER A 47 12.32 -13.58 -5.31
N MET A 48 11.08 -13.08 -5.31
CA MET A 48 10.43 -12.57 -6.52
C MET A 48 11.10 -11.29 -7.01
N PHE A 49 11.48 -10.39 -6.11
CA PHE A 49 12.18 -9.16 -6.45
C PHE A 49 13.54 -9.44 -7.10
N MET A 50 14.31 -10.40 -6.59
CA MET A 50 15.61 -10.80 -7.16
C MET A 50 15.44 -11.49 -8.51
N ALA A 51 14.48 -12.40 -8.65
CA ALA A 51 14.17 -13.01 -9.94
C ALA A 51 13.80 -11.94 -10.98
N PHE A 52 12.99 -10.98 -10.56
CA PHE A 52 12.57 -9.87 -11.39
C PHE A 52 13.73 -8.95 -11.78
N LEU A 53 14.57 -8.53 -10.84
CA LEU A 53 15.78 -7.76 -11.12
C LEU A 53 16.71 -8.50 -12.11
N GLY A 54 16.83 -9.82 -11.99
CA GLY A 54 17.56 -10.64 -12.95
C GLY A 54 16.98 -10.55 -14.36
N THR A 55 15.65 -10.68 -14.51
CA THR A 55 14.97 -10.56 -15.81
C THR A 55 15.11 -9.16 -16.40
N LEU A 56 14.93 -8.10 -15.60
CA LEU A 56 15.10 -6.73 -16.09
C LEU A 56 16.56 -6.39 -16.41
N GLY A 57 17.50 -6.91 -15.64
CA GLY A 57 18.94 -6.76 -15.93
C GLY A 57 19.31 -7.39 -17.27
N ALA A 58 18.76 -8.56 -17.59
CA ALA A 58 18.90 -9.18 -18.90
C ALA A 58 18.24 -8.35 -20.01
N LEU A 59 17.01 -7.87 -19.77
CA LEU A 59 16.26 -7.06 -20.72
C LEU A 59 16.84 -5.66 -20.94
N ARG A 60 17.54 -5.08 -19.95
CA ARG A 60 18.24 -3.81 -20.08
C ARG A 60 19.32 -3.85 -21.15
N ASN A 61 19.96 -5.00 -21.34
CA ASN A 61 20.96 -5.20 -22.39
C ASN A 61 20.32 -5.41 -23.78
N SER A 62 18.99 -5.48 -23.86
CA SER A 62 18.26 -5.43 -25.14
C SER A 62 17.98 -3.99 -25.54
N GLU A 63 17.96 -3.73 -26.84
CA GLU A 63 17.71 -2.39 -27.41
C GLU A 63 16.36 -1.78 -26.97
N LEU A 64 15.39 -2.62 -26.57
CA LEU A 64 14.05 -2.21 -26.15
C LEU A 64 14.05 -1.35 -24.88
N PHE A 65 14.94 -1.61 -23.93
CA PHE A 65 15.00 -0.90 -22.64
C PHE A 65 16.00 0.25 -22.60
N HIS A 66 16.65 0.57 -23.73
CA HIS A 66 17.41 1.82 -23.87
C HIS A 66 16.50 3.05 -23.98
N SER A 67 15.23 2.86 -24.32
CA SER A 67 14.27 3.96 -24.32
C SER A 67 13.86 4.36 -22.90
N GLN A 68 13.97 5.66 -22.62
CA GLN A 68 13.47 6.29 -21.40
C GLN A 68 11.95 6.10 -21.24
N THR A 69 11.19 6.00 -22.36
CA THR A 69 9.74 5.73 -22.36
C THR A 69 9.38 4.35 -21.84
N VAL A 70 10.11 3.33 -22.28
CA VAL A 70 9.94 1.95 -21.82
C VAL A 70 10.35 1.83 -20.36
N SER A 71 11.46 2.46 -19.99
CA SER A 71 11.97 2.46 -18.61
C SER A 71 10.98 3.06 -17.60
N LEU A 72 10.42 4.24 -17.90
CA LEU A 72 9.40 4.87 -17.04
C LEU A 72 8.15 4.01 -16.90
N SER A 73 7.66 3.47 -18.01
CA SER A 73 6.46 2.63 -18.03
C SER A 73 6.66 1.34 -17.24
N ALA A 74 7.85 0.73 -17.35
CA ALA A 74 8.23 -0.44 -16.58
C ALA A 74 8.28 -0.13 -15.08
N ILE A 75 8.87 1.00 -14.67
CA ILE A 75 8.92 1.40 -13.26
C ILE A 75 7.51 1.52 -12.69
N ILE A 76 6.62 2.24 -13.38
CA ILE A 76 5.23 2.43 -12.92
C ILE A 76 4.49 1.10 -12.81
N ALA A 77 4.63 0.22 -13.80
CA ALA A 77 4.04 -1.12 -13.75
C ALA A 77 4.53 -1.91 -12.51
N MET A 78 5.81 -1.77 -12.16
CA MET A 78 6.36 -2.41 -10.96
C MET A 78 5.88 -1.77 -9.68
N GLU A 79 5.68 -0.45 -9.63
CA GLU A 79 5.09 0.23 -8.48
C GLU A 79 3.72 -0.35 -8.13
N PHE A 80 2.87 -0.61 -9.14
CA PHE A 80 1.60 -1.32 -8.94
C PHE A 80 1.79 -2.71 -8.36
N ILE A 81 2.61 -3.55 -9.00
CA ILE A 81 2.84 -4.94 -8.57
C ILE A 81 3.38 -4.99 -7.13
N PHE A 82 4.40 -4.19 -6.82
CA PHE A 82 5.02 -4.19 -5.50
C PHE A 82 4.16 -3.55 -4.43
N SER A 83 3.23 -2.64 -4.79
CA SER A 83 2.25 -2.12 -3.84
C SER A 83 1.36 -3.23 -3.27
N THR A 84 0.85 -4.12 -4.14
CA THR A 84 0.03 -5.27 -3.74
C THR A 84 0.81 -6.23 -2.86
N PHE A 85 2.06 -6.54 -3.22
CA PHE A 85 2.90 -7.40 -2.38
C PHE A 85 3.16 -6.77 -1.02
N ALA A 86 3.62 -5.52 -0.96
CA ALA A 86 3.94 -4.83 0.28
C ALA A 86 2.70 -4.71 1.20
N GLY A 87 1.53 -4.40 0.63
CA GLY A 87 0.27 -4.32 1.36
C GLY A 87 -0.11 -5.65 2.00
N ASN A 88 0.00 -6.75 1.24
CA ASN A 88 -0.25 -8.10 1.74
C ASN A 88 0.69 -8.49 2.89
N MET A 89 1.97 -8.08 2.86
CA MET A 89 2.94 -8.40 3.90
C MET A 89 2.59 -7.77 5.25
N ILE A 90 2.14 -6.52 5.26
CA ILE A 90 1.83 -5.75 6.48
C ILE A 90 0.36 -5.88 6.91
N SER A 91 -0.49 -6.49 6.07
CA SER A 91 -1.95 -6.61 6.27
C SER A 91 -2.35 -7.17 7.63
N ARG A 92 -1.65 -8.21 8.13
CA ARG A 92 -1.94 -8.87 9.42
C ARG A 92 -1.72 -7.96 10.63
N ILE A 93 -0.94 -6.91 10.48
CA ILE A 93 -0.63 -5.95 11.56
C ILE A 93 -1.51 -4.72 11.42
N THR A 94 -1.71 -4.26 10.18
CA THR A 94 -2.36 -3.00 9.87
C THR A 94 -3.87 -3.11 9.66
N SER A 95 -4.41 -4.32 9.57
CA SER A 95 -5.84 -4.55 9.48
C SER A 95 -6.56 -4.12 10.76
N ILE A 96 -7.81 -3.68 10.61
CA ILE A 96 -8.65 -3.27 11.74
C ILE A 96 -8.98 -4.46 12.66
N ASP A 97 -9.14 -5.66 12.09
CA ASP A 97 -9.46 -6.88 12.83
C ASP A 97 -8.30 -7.42 13.68
N ALA A 98 -7.08 -6.92 13.48
CA ALA A 98 -5.93 -7.17 14.35
C ALA A 98 -6.18 -6.72 15.80
N GLU A 99 -7.08 -5.75 16.01
CA GLU A 99 -7.46 -5.28 17.35
C GLU A 99 -8.52 -6.15 18.04
N GLY A 100 -9.00 -7.24 17.42
CA GLY A 100 -10.20 -7.97 17.84
C GLY A 100 -10.31 -8.30 19.34
N ARG A 101 -9.23 -8.73 20.00
CA ARG A 101 -9.25 -9.03 21.44
C ARG A 101 -9.36 -7.81 22.35
N MET A 102 -9.00 -6.63 21.85
CA MET A 102 -8.96 -5.37 22.60
C MET A 102 -9.93 -4.32 22.06
N ILE A 103 -10.67 -4.63 21.00
CA ILE A 103 -11.44 -3.62 20.28
C ILE A 103 -12.50 -2.97 21.18
N SER A 104 -13.18 -3.74 22.03
CA SER A 104 -14.13 -3.23 23.03
C SER A 104 -13.46 -2.25 24.00
N THR A 105 -12.29 -2.60 24.53
CA THR A 105 -11.49 -1.73 25.42
C THR A 105 -11.02 -0.47 24.69
N LEU A 106 -10.49 -0.60 23.48
CA LEU A 106 -10.01 0.52 22.67
C LEU A 106 -11.15 1.50 22.34
N LEU A 107 -12.35 1.00 22.07
CA LEU A 107 -13.54 1.83 21.85
C LEU A 107 -13.92 2.64 23.10
N LEU A 108 -13.79 2.06 24.29
CA LEU A 108 -14.05 2.75 25.56
C LEU A 108 -13.01 3.84 25.85
N TYR A 109 -11.71 3.55 25.64
CA TYR A 109 -10.62 4.48 25.98
C TYR A 109 -10.42 5.60 24.95
N LEU A 110 -10.48 5.29 23.65
CA LEU A 110 -10.09 6.26 22.60
C LEU A 110 -11.21 7.22 22.22
N ARG A 111 -12.46 6.98 22.65
CA ARG A 111 -13.69 7.73 22.32
C ARG A 111 -14.06 7.83 20.84
N SER A 112 -13.09 7.73 19.92
CA SER A 112 -13.27 7.81 18.47
C SER A 112 -12.48 6.71 17.74
N PRO A 113 -13.18 5.81 17.03
CA PRO A 113 -12.53 4.74 16.25
C PRO A 113 -11.68 5.25 15.08
N ALA A 114 -11.93 6.49 14.64
CA ALA A 114 -11.13 7.15 13.63
C ALA A 114 -9.65 7.30 14.02
N VAL A 115 -9.33 7.32 15.33
CA VAL A 115 -7.95 7.46 15.83
C VAL A 115 -7.11 6.22 15.49
N PHE A 116 -7.63 5.01 15.73
CA PHE A 116 -6.87 3.81 15.36
C PHE A 116 -6.93 3.56 13.86
N MET A 117 -8.04 3.86 13.16
CA MET A 117 -8.05 3.76 11.69
C MET A 117 -6.96 4.65 11.07
N LYS A 118 -6.78 5.86 11.59
CA LYS A 118 -5.71 6.77 11.17
C LYS A 118 -4.32 6.19 11.49
N SER A 119 -4.15 5.63 12.68
CA SER A 119 -2.89 4.97 13.10
C SER A 119 -2.51 3.84 12.15
N LYS A 120 -3.46 2.96 11.84
CA LYS A 120 -3.31 1.84 10.90
C LYS A 120 -2.99 2.32 9.49
N LEU A 121 -3.68 3.35 9.01
CA LEU A 121 -3.42 3.96 7.71
C LEU A 121 -2.00 4.53 7.60
N ILE A 122 -1.54 5.27 8.62
CA ILE A 122 -0.18 5.82 8.63
C ILE A 122 0.84 4.70 8.61
N LEU A 123 0.68 3.68 9.46
CA LEU A 123 1.62 2.56 9.51
C LEU A 123 1.66 1.77 8.19
N HIS A 124 0.49 1.50 7.61
CA HIS A 124 0.38 0.81 6.32
C HIS A 124 1.03 1.62 5.20
N SER A 125 0.73 2.92 5.09
CA SER A 125 1.32 3.81 4.09
C SER A 125 2.83 3.97 4.24
N LEU A 126 3.36 4.04 5.46
CA LEU A 126 4.81 4.14 5.68
C LEU A 126 5.52 2.86 5.24
N PHE A 127 4.96 1.68 5.56
CA PHE A 127 5.55 0.41 5.15
C PHE A 127 5.49 0.22 3.63
N VAL A 128 4.30 0.36 3.04
CA VAL A 128 4.09 0.20 1.60
C VAL A 128 4.90 1.24 0.82
N GLY A 129 4.83 2.50 1.23
CA GLY A 129 5.59 3.59 0.60
C GLY A 129 7.09 3.39 0.71
N GLY A 130 7.60 2.91 1.85
CA GLY A 130 9.01 2.59 2.01
C GLY A 130 9.48 1.51 1.03
N VAL A 131 8.69 0.45 0.85
CA VAL A 131 9.00 -0.63 -0.10
C VAL A 131 8.95 -0.11 -1.54
N ILE A 132 7.87 0.56 -1.95
CA ILE A 132 7.71 1.05 -3.32
C ILE A 132 8.80 2.08 -3.64
N THR A 133 9.06 3.04 -2.76
CA THR A 133 10.12 4.06 -2.98
C THR A 133 11.49 3.40 -3.14
N SER A 134 11.80 2.37 -2.35
CA SER A 134 13.06 1.62 -2.48
C SER A 134 13.16 0.92 -3.84
N VAL A 135 12.08 0.30 -4.30
CA VAL A 135 12.00 -0.31 -5.64
C VAL A 135 12.18 0.74 -6.73
N THR A 136 11.46 1.85 -6.65
CA THR A 136 11.55 2.95 -7.61
C THR A 136 12.98 3.47 -7.71
N ILE A 137 13.66 3.72 -6.58
CA ILE A 137 15.07 4.15 -6.57
C ILE A 137 15.97 3.11 -7.24
N LEU A 138 15.85 1.83 -6.88
CA LEU A 138 16.69 0.76 -7.43
C LEU A 138 16.51 0.62 -8.94
N LEU A 139 15.27 0.60 -9.43
CA LEU A 139 14.98 0.51 -10.85
C LEU A 139 15.43 1.76 -11.61
N SER A 140 15.29 2.94 -10.99
CA SER A 140 15.75 4.20 -11.60
C SER A 140 17.25 4.22 -11.82
N LEU A 141 18.02 3.76 -10.84
CA LEU A 141 19.48 3.61 -10.94
C LEU A 141 19.86 2.56 -11.99
N MET A 142 19.13 1.44 -12.03
CA MET A 142 19.38 0.38 -12.99
C MET A 142 19.12 0.84 -14.43
N PHE A 143 18.02 1.54 -14.69
CA PHE A 143 17.70 2.03 -16.04
C PHE A 143 18.42 3.33 -16.41
N ARG A 144 19.06 4.03 -15.45
CA ARG A 144 19.69 5.34 -15.65
C ARG A 144 18.69 6.35 -16.26
N ILE A 145 17.50 6.41 -15.67
CA ILE A 145 16.51 7.41 -16.06
C ILE A 145 16.96 8.82 -15.67
N GLU A 146 16.55 9.78 -16.49
CA GLU A 146 16.80 11.20 -16.24
C GLU A 146 16.15 11.68 -14.93
N VAL A 147 16.74 12.71 -14.31
CA VAL A 147 16.29 13.25 -13.02
C VAL A 147 14.81 13.67 -13.07
N THR A 148 14.36 14.26 -14.18
CA THR A 148 12.95 14.67 -14.34
C THR A 148 12.01 13.46 -14.31
N LEU A 149 12.38 12.37 -14.99
CA LEU A 149 11.58 11.14 -15.02
C LEU A 149 11.62 10.39 -13.69
N PHE A 150 12.74 10.49 -12.98
CA PHE A 150 12.85 10.01 -11.61
C PHE A 150 11.90 10.76 -10.66
N LEU A 151 11.75 12.08 -10.80
CA LEU A 151 10.77 12.83 -10.03
C LEU A 151 9.33 12.43 -10.37
N TYR A 152 9.06 12.10 -11.64
CA TYR A 152 7.74 11.60 -12.05
C TYR A 152 7.43 10.24 -11.44
N SER A 153 8.40 9.32 -11.38
CA SER A 153 8.21 8.03 -10.72
C SER A 153 8.07 8.16 -9.20
N LEU A 154 8.79 9.09 -8.57
CA LEU A 154 8.54 9.40 -7.15
C LEU A 154 7.13 9.95 -6.91
N CYS A 155 6.60 10.76 -7.83
CA CYS A 155 5.22 11.23 -7.73
C CYS A 155 4.19 10.09 -7.89
N SER A 156 4.38 9.21 -8.88
CA SER A 156 3.49 8.05 -9.07
C SER A 156 3.55 7.09 -7.87
N SER A 157 4.73 6.78 -7.34
CA SER A 157 4.87 5.92 -6.17
C SER A 157 4.11 6.45 -4.95
N LEU A 158 4.14 7.76 -4.70
CA LEU A 158 3.37 8.39 -3.62
C LEU A 158 1.86 8.22 -3.82
N LEU A 159 1.37 8.47 -5.03
CA LEU A 159 -0.06 8.38 -5.36
C LEU A 159 -0.57 6.93 -5.30
N ILE A 160 0.19 5.99 -5.86
CA ILE A 160 -0.12 4.56 -5.81
C ILE A 160 -0.13 4.09 -4.35
N THR A 161 0.87 4.47 -3.55
CA THR A 161 0.93 4.14 -2.11
C THR A 161 -0.33 4.61 -1.38
N MET A 162 -0.70 5.89 -1.54
CA MET A 162 -1.85 6.44 -0.83
C MET A 162 -3.16 5.77 -1.25
N THR A 163 -3.32 5.53 -2.54
CA THR A 163 -4.50 4.84 -3.09
C THR A 163 -4.60 3.41 -2.58
N HIS A 164 -3.47 2.69 -2.55
CA HIS A 164 -3.40 1.32 -2.06
C HIS A 164 -3.74 1.24 -0.57
N SER A 165 -3.06 2.04 0.26
CA SER A 165 -3.28 2.04 1.71
C SER A 165 -4.69 2.44 2.10
N LEU A 166 -5.28 3.43 1.42
CA LEU A 166 -6.67 3.81 1.66
C LEU A 166 -7.63 2.68 1.27
N SER A 167 -7.40 2.02 0.13
CA SER A 167 -8.23 0.89 -0.32
C SER A 167 -8.23 -0.25 0.71
N PHE A 168 -7.05 -0.59 1.24
CA PHE A 168 -6.89 -1.61 2.30
C PHE A 168 -7.61 -1.22 3.61
N ILE A 169 -7.37 0.00 4.12
CA ILE A 169 -7.93 0.44 5.40
C ILE A 169 -9.44 0.60 5.33
N VAL A 170 -9.96 1.19 4.25
CA VAL A 170 -11.41 1.34 4.06
C VAL A 170 -12.08 -0.04 4.00
N SER A 171 -11.52 -0.98 3.24
CA SER A 171 -12.10 -2.31 3.10
C SER A 171 -12.09 -3.10 4.40
N SER A 172 -10.98 -3.06 5.14
CA SER A 172 -10.87 -3.70 6.45
C SER A 172 -11.73 -3.03 7.53
N ALA A 173 -12.02 -1.72 7.41
CA ALA A 173 -12.93 -1.01 8.31
C ALA A 173 -14.42 -1.31 8.02
N ILE A 174 -14.80 -1.51 6.75
CA ILE A 174 -16.18 -1.85 6.37
C ILE A 174 -16.53 -3.28 6.80
N PHE A 175 -15.62 -4.24 6.57
CA PHE A 175 -15.87 -5.66 6.84
C PHE A 175 -14.79 -6.32 7.72
N PRO A 176 -14.58 -5.83 8.97
CA PRO A 176 -13.64 -6.48 9.88
C PRO A 176 -14.15 -7.85 10.31
N LYS A 177 -13.23 -8.77 10.58
CA LYS A 177 -13.53 -10.09 11.13
C LYS A 177 -12.88 -10.25 12.50
N PHE A 178 -13.55 -9.80 13.57
CA PHE A 178 -13.00 -9.90 14.94
C PHE A 178 -13.01 -11.32 15.51
N ASN A 179 -13.89 -12.20 15.01
CA ASN A 179 -14.01 -13.59 15.45
C ASN A 179 -13.03 -14.50 14.69
N TRP A 180 -11.75 -14.40 15.03
CA TRP A 180 -10.71 -15.29 14.52
C TRP A 180 -10.26 -16.29 15.58
N ASP A 181 -10.20 -17.58 15.20
CA ASP A 181 -9.75 -18.66 16.09
C ASP A 181 -8.22 -18.70 16.25
N HIS A 182 -7.51 -18.24 15.22
CA HIS A 182 -6.06 -18.23 15.13
C HIS A 182 -5.55 -16.91 14.54
N GLU A 183 -4.40 -16.42 15.02
CA GLU A 183 -3.79 -15.15 14.58
C GLU A 183 -3.47 -15.12 13.08
N THR A 184 -3.34 -16.30 12.44
CA THR A 184 -3.16 -16.41 10.99
C THR A 184 -4.37 -15.96 10.18
N ARG A 185 -5.55 -15.86 10.80
CA ARG A 185 -6.80 -15.41 10.16
C ARG A 185 -7.00 -13.89 10.21
N ILE A 186 -6.12 -13.14 10.89
CA ILE A 186 -6.18 -11.68 10.92
C ILE A 186 -5.94 -11.11 9.51
N GLY A 187 -6.75 -10.14 9.09
CA GLY A 187 -6.69 -9.55 7.75
C GLY A 187 -7.20 -10.47 6.62
N THR A 188 -7.85 -11.60 6.94
CA THR A 188 -8.33 -12.58 5.94
C THR A 188 -9.85 -12.59 5.74
N SER A 189 -10.54 -11.51 6.16
CA SER A 189 -11.97 -11.35 5.92
C SER A 189 -12.26 -11.41 4.41
N SER A 190 -12.97 -12.44 3.95
CA SER A 190 -13.25 -12.64 2.51
C SER A 190 -13.96 -11.45 1.88
N LYS A 191 -14.87 -10.81 2.63
CA LYS A 191 -15.58 -9.60 2.19
C LYS A 191 -14.65 -8.39 2.08
N ALA A 192 -13.75 -8.20 3.05
CA ALA A 192 -12.79 -7.11 3.01
C ALA A 192 -11.78 -7.31 1.86
N VAL A 193 -11.24 -8.51 1.70
CA VAL A 193 -10.29 -8.85 0.63
C VAL A 193 -10.94 -8.68 -0.75
N LEU A 194 -12.20 -9.10 -0.91
CA LEU A 194 -12.92 -8.92 -2.17
C LEU A 194 -13.16 -7.43 -2.48
N LEU A 195 -13.55 -6.65 -1.47
CA LEU A 195 -13.78 -5.21 -1.65
C LEU A 195 -12.48 -4.46 -1.95
N GLU A 196 -11.41 -4.76 -1.24
CA GLU A 196 -10.08 -4.20 -1.48
C GLU A 196 -9.61 -4.55 -2.90
N SER A 197 -9.72 -5.82 -3.29
CA SER A 197 -9.34 -6.26 -4.63
C SER A 197 -10.16 -5.55 -5.71
N LEU A 198 -11.45 -5.31 -5.48
CA LEU A 198 -12.28 -4.55 -6.40
C LEU A 198 -11.81 -3.09 -6.49
N PHE A 199 -11.51 -2.46 -5.36
CA PHE A 199 -11.01 -1.09 -5.35
C PHE A 199 -9.68 -0.94 -6.11
N LEU A 200 -8.74 -1.84 -5.84
CA LEU A 200 -7.42 -1.81 -6.49
C LEU A 200 -7.52 -2.13 -7.98
N ARG A 201 -8.25 -3.19 -8.36
CA ARG A 201 -8.33 -3.61 -9.77
C ARG A 201 -8.99 -2.57 -10.66
N VAL A 202 -10.03 -1.88 -10.19
CA VAL A 202 -10.68 -0.81 -10.96
C VAL A 202 -9.70 0.34 -11.20
N TYR A 203 -8.97 0.75 -10.17
CA TYR A 203 -7.96 1.80 -10.25
C TYR A 203 -6.80 1.40 -11.17
N GLU A 204 -6.21 0.22 -10.96
CA GLU A 204 -5.11 -0.32 -11.76
C GLU A 204 -5.49 -0.47 -13.23
N PHE A 205 -6.67 -1.02 -13.50
CA PHE A 205 -7.18 -1.20 -14.86
C PHE A 205 -7.34 0.14 -15.59
N GLY A 206 -7.91 1.15 -14.92
CA GLY A 206 -8.07 2.50 -15.48
C GLY A 206 -6.73 3.16 -15.82
N CYS A 207 -5.77 3.09 -14.90
CA CYS A 207 -4.41 3.60 -15.11
C CYS A 207 -3.70 2.87 -16.26
N MET A 208 -3.66 1.53 -16.22
CA MET A 208 -2.88 0.73 -17.16
C MET A 208 -3.42 0.78 -18.59
N ILE A 209 -4.74 0.78 -18.78
CA ILE A 209 -5.33 0.96 -20.12
C ILE A 209 -5.01 2.35 -20.67
N SER A 210 -5.15 3.39 -19.85
CA SER A 210 -4.87 4.76 -20.29
C SER A 210 -3.40 4.93 -20.68
N ILE A 211 -2.48 4.34 -19.91
CA ILE A 211 -1.04 4.31 -20.24
C ILE A 211 -0.80 3.51 -21.53
N ALA A 212 -1.44 2.36 -21.70
CA ALA A 212 -1.31 1.56 -22.92
C ALA A 212 -1.80 2.31 -24.16
N VAL A 213 -2.92 3.03 -24.06
CA VAL A 213 -3.43 3.89 -25.14
C VAL A 213 -2.44 5.03 -25.45
N ALA A 214 -1.88 5.68 -24.43
CA ALA A 214 -0.83 6.69 -24.63
C ALA A 214 0.41 6.10 -25.32
N ALA A 215 0.77 4.84 -25.01
CA ALA A 215 1.88 4.14 -25.65
C ALA A 215 1.60 3.83 -27.13
N VAL A 216 0.35 3.50 -27.48
CA VAL A 216 -0.07 3.35 -28.89
C VAL A 216 0.05 4.69 -29.64
N TYR A 217 -0.35 5.80 -29.02
CA TYR A 217 -0.20 7.12 -29.64
C TYR A 217 1.27 7.54 -29.80
N LEU A 218 2.14 7.15 -28.86
CA LEU A 218 3.58 7.31 -29.02
C LEU A 218 4.10 6.48 -30.19
N TYR A 219 3.69 5.20 -30.30
CA TYR A 219 4.13 4.31 -31.38
C TYR A 219 3.70 4.80 -32.77
N THR A 220 2.48 5.35 -32.88
CA THR A 220 1.96 5.95 -34.13
C THR A 220 2.54 7.34 -34.44
N ASN A 221 3.49 7.83 -33.63
CA ASN A 221 4.07 9.17 -33.70
C ASN A 221 3.04 10.31 -33.56
N ALA A 222 1.86 10.04 -33.00
CA ALA A 222 0.87 11.05 -32.67
C ALA A 222 1.24 11.86 -31.42
N LEU A 223 2.08 11.30 -30.54
CA LEU A 223 2.66 11.97 -29.37
C LEU A 223 4.19 11.98 -29.46
N SER A 224 4.80 13.09 -29.05
CA SER A 224 6.24 13.13 -28.79
C SER A 224 6.59 12.46 -27.46
N PRO A 225 7.83 11.98 -27.23
CA PRO A 225 8.23 11.37 -25.96
C PRO A 225 7.96 12.26 -24.73
N ASN A 226 8.20 13.56 -24.84
CA ASN A 226 7.93 14.50 -23.75
C ASN A 226 6.43 14.61 -23.44
N GLN A 227 5.58 14.63 -24.47
CA GLN A 227 4.13 14.62 -24.29
C GLN A 227 3.66 13.30 -23.68
N TYR A 228 4.28 12.17 -24.05
CA TYR A 228 3.99 10.87 -23.45
C TYR A 228 4.27 10.85 -21.93
N TYR A 229 5.43 11.36 -21.48
CA TYR A 229 5.76 11.42 -20.05
C TYR A 229 4.75 12.25 -19.25
N ILE A 230 4.40 13.43 -19.76
CA ILE A 230 3.41 14.31 -19.14
C ILE A 230 2.04 13.62 -19.11
N CYS A 231 1.64 12.96 -20.21
CA CYS A 231 0.37 12.26 -20.30
C CYS A 231 0.25 11.16 -19.24
N ILE A 232 1.27 10.32 -19.07
CA ILE A 232 1.28 9.28 -18.02
C ILE A 232 1.11 9.89 -16.64
N LEU A 233 1.88 10.94 -16.33
CA LEU A 233 1.80 11.58 -15.02
C LEU A 233 0.40 12.16 -14.78
N CYS A 234 -0.18 12.84 -15.77
CA CYS A 234 -1.53 13.38 -15.70
C CYS A 234 -2.58 12.27 -15.50
N ILE A 235 -2.45 11.13 -16.19
CA ILE A 235 -3.32 9.96 -16.01
C ILE A 235 -3.27 9.50 -14.55
N ILE A 236 -2.07 9.27 -14.00
CA ILE A 236 -1.92 8.77 -12.64
C ILE A 236 -2.46 9.78 -11.62
N ILE A 237 -2.17 11.08 -11.78
CA ILE A 237 -2.71 12.14 -10.91
C ILE A 237 -4.24 12.15 -10.96
N LEU A 238 -4.83 12.12 -12.15
CA LEU A 238 -6.27 12.18 -12.34
C LEU A 238 -6.97 10.96 -11.72
N PHE A 239 -6.55 9.75 -12.08
CA PHE A 239 -7.16 8.54 -11.53
C PHE A 239 -6.96 8.44 -10.01
N SER A 240 -5.76 8.76 -9.51
CA SER A 240 -5.47 8.69 -8.07
C SER A 240 -6.26 9.74 -7.30
N SER A 241 -6.36 10.98 -7.78
CA SER A 241 -7.11 12.04 -7.11
C SER A 241 -8.60 11.73 -7.02
N VAL A 242 -9.19 11.21 -8.10
CA VAL A 242 -10.60 10.76 -8.12
C VAL A 242 -10.79 9.60 -7.14
N TRP A 243 -9.92 8.59 -7.18
CA TRP A 243 -10.08 7.39 -6.36
C TRP A 243 -9.83 7.65 -4.87
N ILE A 244 -8.78 8.41 -4.53
CA ILE A 244 -8.51 8.87 -3.17
C ILE A 244 -9.70 9.67 -2.64
N SER A 245 -10.31 10.54 -3.45
CA SER A 245 -11.49 11.31 -3.04
C SER A 245 -12.68 10.39 -2.68
N ILE A 246 -12.96 9.39 -3.51
CA ILE A 246 -14.00 8.37 -3.24
C ILE A 246 -13.69 7.61 -1.94
N LEU A 247 -12.45 7.15 -1.78
CA LEU A 247 -12.02 6.39 -0.61
C LEU A 247 -12.06 7.23 0.66
N LEU A 248 -11.71 8.52 0.61
CA LEU A 248 -11.81 9.44 1.75
C LEU A 248 -13.27 9.69 2.16
N LEU A 249 -14.20 9.76 1.20
CA LEU A 249 -15.63 9.83 1.51
C LEU A 249 -16.10 8.56 2.23
N LEU A 250 -15.70 7.38 1.72
CA LEU A 250 -16.00 6.10 2.37
C LEU A 250 -15.35 6.00 3.76
N TYR A 251 -14.11 6.47 3.92
CA TYR A 251 -13.38 6.48 5.18
C TYR A 251 -14.08 7.29 6.28
N ARG A 252 -14.79 8.36 5.91
CA ARG A 252 -15.51 9.22 6.86
C ARG A 252 -16.80 8.60 7.40
N ILE A 253 -17.35 7.58 6.75
CA ILE A 253 -18.58 6.92 7.19
C ILE A 253 -18.30 6.16 8.50
N PRO A 254 -19.17 6.26 9.52
CA PRO A 254 -18.95 5.64 10.82
C PRO A 254 -19.24 4.13 10.83
N TRP A 255 -18.47 3.36 10.05
CA TRP A 255 -18.63 1.90 9.89
C TRP A 255 -18.59 1.14 11.21
N TRP A 256 -17.86 1.68 12.20
CA TRP A 256 -17.74 1.09 13.54
C TRP A 256 -19.07 0.93 14.28
N LYS A 257 -20.10 1.70 13.93
CA LYS A 257 -21.44 1.55 14.51
C LYS A 257 -22.08 0.21 14.14
N GLY A 258 -21.66 -0.41 13.03
CA GLY A 258 -22.18 -1.70 12.55
C GLY A 258 -21.31 -2.90 12.94
N TRP A 259 -20.23 -2.69 13.68
CA TRP A 259 -19.32 -3.77 14.06
C TRP A 259 -19.96 -4.72 15.07
N LYS A 260 -19.76 -6.02 14.82
CA LYS A 260 -20.19 -7.10 15.70
C LYS A 260 -18.94 -7.74 16.27
N PHE A 261 -18.89 -7.83 17.59
CA PHE A 261 -17.83 -8.46 18.37
C PHE A 261 -18.29 -9.85 18.80
#